data_AF-A0A0D0JKU9-F1
#
_entry.id   AF-A0A0D0JKU9-F1
#
_cell.length_a   1.000
_cell.length_b   1.000
_cell.length_c   1.000
_cell.angle_alpha   90.00
_cell.angle_beta   90.00
_cell.angle_gamma   90.00
#
_symmetry.space_group_name_H-M   'P 1'
#
loop_
_entity.id
_entity.type
_entity.pdbx_description
1 polymer ?
#
loop_
_entity_poly.entity_id
_entity_poly.type
_entity_poly.pdbx_seq_one_letter_code
_entity_poly.pdbx_strand_id
1 'polypeptide(L)'
;NGQLRPVSVRDRSISADAPTTEKADRSDPSHLAAPFAGVVTLTVTEGQSVSAGETVATIEAMKMEAAVTAPRAGTVTRIALSGVAQVEGG
;
A
#
# COMPACT_ATOMS: atom_id res chain seq x y z
N ASN A 1 -16.71 46.52 -9.26
CA ASN A 1 -15.54 45.90 -9.92
C ASN A 1 -14.86 44.92 -8.96
N GLY A 2 -15.49 43.85 -8.46
CA GLY A 2 -16.17 42.80 -9.22
C GLY A 2 -15.20 41.72 -9.76
N GLN A 3 -13.89 41.91 -9.62
CA GLN A 3 -12.90 40.95 -10.12
C GLN A 3 -12.38 40.05 -9.00
N LEU A 4 -12.54 38.74 -9.17
CA LEU A 4 -11.85 37.71 -8.39
C LEU A 4 -10.34 37.86 -8.61
N ARG A 5 -9.58 38.00 -7.52
CA ARG A 5 -8.11 37.93 -7.52
C ARG A 5 -7.72 36.48 -7.21
N PRO A 6 -7.30 35.66 -8.18
CA PRO A 6 -6.87 34.30 -7.89
C PRO A 6 -5.56 34.34 -7.09
N VAL A 7 -5.58 33.77 -5.88
CA VAL A 7 -4.40 33.59 -5.04
C VAL A 7 -3.96 32.13 -5.24
N SER A 8 -2.80 31.91 -5.84
CA SER A 8 -2.24 30.57 -5.99
C SER A 8 -1.57 30.15 -4.68
N VAL A 9 -2.27 29.36 -3.88
CA VAL A 9 -1.71 28.70 -2.71
C VAL A 9 -1.07 27.39 -3.18
N ARG A 10 0.26 27.29 -3.08
CA ARG A 10 0.96 26.00 -3.26
C ARG A 10 0.73 25.15 -2.01
N ASP A 11 -0.14 24.17 -2.15
CA ASP A 11 -0.29 23.09 -1.18
C ASP A 11 1.00 22.26 -1.16
N ARG A 12 1.64 22.14 0.01
CA ARG A 12 2.83 21.31 0.24
C ARG A 12 2.50 20.05 1.04
N SER A 13 1.22 19.77 1.29
CA SER A 13 0.77 18.69 2.19
C SER A 13 0.57 17.36 1.48
N ILE A 14 0.66 17.31 0.14
CA ILE A 14 0.50 16.07 -0.62
C ILE A 14 1.45 16.14 -1.81
N SER A 15 2.70 15.75 -1.60
CA SER A 15 3.53 15.34 -2.74
C SER A 15 2.92 14.06 -3.27
N ALA A 16 2.07 14.19 -4.29
CA ALA A 16 1.72 13.10 -5.19
C ALA A 16 2.94 12.77 -6.07
N ASP A 17 4.08 12.50 -5.44
CA ASP A 17 5.04 11.57 -6.00
C ASP A 17 4.39 10.24 -5.65
N ALA A 18 3.69 9.60 -6.59
CA ALA A 18 3.32 8.20 -6.40
C ALA A 18 4.67 7.48 -6.26
N PRO A 19 5.11 7.08 -5.05
CA PRO A 19 6.33 6.30 -4.97
C PRO A 19 5.98 5.05 -5.76
N THR A 20 6.70 4.83 -6.86
CA THR A 20 6.49 3.67 -7.72
C THR A 20 6.65 2.49 -6.79
N THR A 21 5.52 1.89 -6.41
CA THR A 21 5.51 0.90 -5.36
C THR A 21 6.42 -0.21 -5.84
N GLU A 22 7.45 -0.54 -5.06
CA GLU A 22 8.42 -1.56 -5.44
C GLU A 22 7.63 -2.86 -5.68
N LYS A 23 7.56 -3.30 -6.95
CA LYS A 23 6.79 -4.50 -7.29
C LYS A 23 7.43 -5.69 -6.61
N ALA A 24 6.61 -6.64 -6.16
CA ALA A 24 7.13 -7.86 -5.59
C ALA A 24 7.98 -8.58 -6.66
N ASP A 25 9.19 -8.97 -6.28
CA ASP A 25 10.01 -9.80 -7.15
C ASP A 25 9.38 -11.18 -7.19
N ARG A 26 8.88 -11.57 -8.36
CA ARG A 26 8.27 -12.89 -8.57
C ARG A 26 9.26 -14.04 -8.36
N SER A 27 10.56 -13.75 -8.39
CA SER A 27 11.62 -14.73 -8.11
C SER A 27 11.92 -14.90 -6.62
N ASP A 28 11.46 -13.98 -5.76
CA ASP A 28 11.64 -14.06 -4.32
C ASP A 28 10.33 -14.54 -3.63
N PRO A 29 10.27 -15.78 -3.13
CA PRO A 29 9.09 -16.32 -2.45
C PRO A 29 8.82 -15.67 -1.08
N SER A 30 9.69 -14.78 -0.60
CA SER A 30 9.47 -13.96 0.59
C SER A 30 8.70 -12.66 0.30
N HIS A 31 8.62 -12.24 -0.95
CA HIS A 31 7.87 -11.05 -1.33
C HIS A 31 6.38 -11.35 -1.44
N LEU A 32 5.56 -10.44 -0.90
CA LEU A 32 4.10 -10.48 -1.05
C LEU A 32 3.67 -9.49 -2.12
N ALA A 33 3.25 -10.02 -3.26
CA ALA A 33 2.70 -9.25 -4.35
C ALA A 33 1.28 -8.78 -4.04
N ALA A 34 0.91 -7.60 -4.53
CA ALA A 34 -0.48 -7.17 -4.52
C ALA A 34 -1.29 -8.06 -5.50
N PRO A 35 -2.39 -8.71 -5.06
CA PRO A 35 -3.12 -9.67 -5.89
C PRO A 35 -3.83 -9.01 -7.08
N PHE A 36 -4.18 -7.73 -6.95
CA PHE A 36 -4.76 -6.89 -8.00
C PHE A 36 -4.47 -5.42 -7.70
N ALA A 37 -4.76 -4.52 -8.65
CA ALA A 37 -4.59 -3.09 -8.44
C ALA A 37 -5.67 -2.53 -7.50
N GLY A 38 -5.29 -1.70 -6.54
CA GLY A 38 -6.21 -1.17 -5.53
C GLY A 38 -5.52 -0.37 -4.44
N VAL A 39 -6.27 -0.07 -3.38
CA VAL A 39 -5.78 0.62 -2.19
C VAL A 39 -5.44 -0.41 -1.13
N VAL A 40 -4.18 -0.47 -0.68
CA VAL A 40 -3.76 -1.39 0.39
C VAL A 40 -3.70 -0.66 1.72
N THR A 41 -4.29 -1.29 2.74
CA THR A 41 -4.17 -0.89 4.14
C THR A 41 -3.49 -2.00 4.92
N LEU A 42 -2.36 -1.70 5.55
CA LEU A 42 -1.61 -2.67 6.34
C LEU A 42 -2.22 -2.85 7.72
N THR A 43 -2.28 -4.09 8.19
CA THR A 43 -2.73 -4.46 9.54
C THR A 43 -1.57 -4.83 10.47
N VAL A 44 -0.34 -4.84 9.93
CA VAL A 44 0.89 -5.24 10.64
C VAL A 44 1.98 -4.18 10.51
N THR A 45 2.97 -4.25 11.39
CA THR A 45 4.14 -3.36 11.42
C THR A 45 5.45 -4.10 11.13
N GLU A 46 6.49 -3.35 10.76
CA GLU A 46 7.84 -3.90 10.65
C GLU A 46 8.30 -4.48 12.00
N GLY A 47 8.92 -5.66 11.96
CA GLY A 47 9.32 -6.42 13.14
C GLY A 47 8.22 -7.26 13.78
N GLN A 48 6.96 -7.18 13.32
CA GLN A 48 5.87 -8.00 13.82
C GLN A 48 6.01 -9.46 13.33
N SER A 49 5.79 -10.41 14.24
CA SER A 49 5.67 -11.83 13.90
C SER A 49 4.25 -12.14 13.42
N VAL A 50 4.14 -12.88 12.32
CA VAL A 50 2.89 -13.29 11.69
C VAL A 50 2.86 -14.81 11.52
N SER A 51 1.67 -15.38 11.53
CA SER A 51 1.41 -16.82 11.32
C SER A 51 1.03 -17.11 9.87
N ALA A 52 1.18 -18.37 9.45
CA ALA A 52 0.66 -18.79 8.15
C ALA A 52 -0.87 -18.63 8.09
N GLY A 53 -1.37 -17.94 7.07
CA GLY A 53 -2.78 -17.59 6.91
C GLY A 53 -3.21 -16.32 7.65
N GLU A 54 -2.33 -15.67 8.42
CA GLU A 54 -2.65 -14.43 9.11
C GLU A 54 -2.83 -13.27 8.13
N THR A 55 -3.86 -12.45 8.33
CA THR A 55 -4.11 -11.25 7.52
C THR A 55 -3.10 -10.16 7.86
N VAL A 56 -2.31 -9.76 6.87
CA VAL A 56 -1.26 -8.74 6.99
C VAL A 56 -1.61 -7.41 6.34
N ALA A 57 -2.57 -7.42 5.42
CA ALA A 57 -3.13 -6.22 4.81
C ALA A 57 -4.55 -6.50 4.30
N THR A 58 -5.29 -5.43 4.01
CA THR A 58 -6.51 -5.47 3.21
C THR A 58 -6.29 -4.67 1.94
N ILE A 59 -6.90 -5.10 0.84
CA ILE A 59 -6.88 -4.39 -0.44
C ILE A 59 -8.30 -4.08 -0.90
N GLU A 60 -8.52 -2.82 -1.25
CA GLU A 60 -9.80 -2.30 -1.70
C GLU A 60 -9.71 -1.91 -3.18
N ALA A 61 -10.57 -2.49 -4.01
CA ALA A 61 -10.68 -2.14 -5.43
C ALA A 61 -12.14 -2.22 -5.88
N MET A 62 -12.61 -1.21 -6.61
CA MET A 62 -13.94 -1.21 -7.25
C MET A 62 -15.11 -1.61 -6.31
N LYS A 63 -15.10 -1.10 -5.06
CA LYS A 63 -16.08 -1.41 -3.99
C LYS A 63 -16.01 -2.84 -3.43
N MET A 64 -14.95 -3.56 -3.71
CA MET A 64 -14.63 -4.87 -3.17
C MET A 64 -13.42 -4.78 -2.24
N GLU A 65 -13.47 -5.49 -1.13
CA GLU A 65 -12.36 -5.65 -0.20
C GLU A 65 -11.88 -7.10 -0.22
N ALA A 66 -10.57 -7.32 -0.20
CA ALA A 66 -9.96 -8.63 -0.05
C ALA A 66 -8.84 -8.61 1.01
N ALA A 67 -8.72 -9.70 1.76
CA ALA A 67 -7.64 -9.89 2.71
C ALA A 67 -6.37 -10.38 2.01
N VAL A 68 -5.23 -9.77 2.33
CA VAL A 68 -3.89 -10.22 1.97
C VAL A 68 -3.34 -11.01 3.16
N THR A 69 -3.08 -12.30 2.96
CA THR A 69 -2.62 -13.20 4.02
C THR A 69 -1.16 -13.61 3.85
N ALA A 70 -0.49 -13.90 4.97
CA ALA A 70 0.86 -14.42 4.97
C ALA A 70 0.88 -15.90 4.54
N PRO A 71 1.64 -16.28 3.49
CA PRO A 71 1.70 -17.68 3.02
C PRO A 71 2.44 -18.61 3.99
N ARG A 72 3.24 -18.06 4.90
CA ARG A 72 3.98 -18.79 5.93
C ARG A 72 4.12 -17.95 7.19
N ALA A 73 4.39 -18.61 8.31
CA ALA A 73 4.78 -17.92 9.53
C ALA A 73 6.18 -17.29 9.38
N GLY A 74 6.40 -16.14 10.01
CA GLY A 74 7.66 -15.41 9.93
C GLY A 74 7.58 -14.04 10.59
N THR A 75 8.59 -13.20 10.35
CA THR A 75 8.64 -11.82 10.85
C THR A 75 8.65 -10.86 9.66
N VAL A 76 7.86 -9.79 9.74
CA VAL A 76 7.84 -8.73 8.74
C VAL A 76 9.16 -7.97 8.80
N THR A 77 10.01 -8.12 7.80
CA THR A 77 11.35 -7.50 7.78
C THR A 77 11.36 -6.09 7.21
N ARG A 78 10.45 -5.81 6.27
CA ARG A 78 10.34 -4.53 5.57
C ARG A 78 8.92 -4.34 5.05
N ILE A 79 8.42 -3.11 5.15
CA ILE A 79 7.18 -2.68 4.54
C ILE A 79 7.51 -1.67 3.44
N ALA A 80 7.18 -2.00 2.20
CA ALA A 80 7.44 -1.13 1.05
C ALA A 80 6.40 0.00 0.89
N LEU A 81 5.33 0.00 1.70
CA LEU A 81 4.22 0.95 1.63
C LEU A 81 4.25 1.92 2.81
N SER A 82 4.05 3.21 2.54
CA SER A 82 3.84 4.20 3.59
C SER A 82 2.35 4.38 3.87
N GLY A 83 1.82 3.68 4.89
CA GLY A 83 0.42 3.78 5.30
C GLY A 83 -0.56 3.20 4.25
N VAL A 84 -1.65 3.92 4.00
CA VAL A 84 -2.64 3.55 2.96
C VAL A 84 -2.09 3.95 1.60
N ALA A 85 -1.81 2.97 0.74
CA ALA A 85 -1.12 3.19 -0.53
C ALA A 85 -1.88 2.60 -1.73
N GLN A 86 -1.87 3.31 -2.86
CA GLN A 86 -2.30 2.74 -4.14
C GLN A 86 -1.20 1.81 -4.66
N VAL A 87 -1.60 0.62 -5.10
CA VAL A 87 -0.69 -0.38 -5.69
C VAL A 87 -1.23 -0.84 -7.03
N GLU A 88 -0.32 -1.16 -7.95
CA GLU A 88 -0.64 -1.95 -9.13
C GLU A 88 -0.57 -3.43 -8.77
N GLY A 89 -1.36 -4.27 -9.45
CA GLY A 89 -1.25 -5.72 -9.28
C GLY A 89 0.10 -6.26 -9.76
N GLY A 90 0.65 -7.20 -9.01
CA GLY A 90 1.82 -8.01 -9.39
C GLY A 90 3.17 -7.44 -9.01
#